data_AF-A0A368BJ48-F1
#
_entry.id   AF-A0A368BJ48-F1
#
_cell.length_a   1.000
_cell.length_b   1.000
_cell.length_c   1.000
_cell.angle_alpha   90.00
_cell.angle_beta   90.00
_cell.angle_gamma   90.00
#
_symmetry.space_group_name_H-M   'P 1'
#
loop_
_entity.id
_entity.type
_entity.pdbx_description
1 polymer ?
#
loop_
_entity_poly.entity_id
_entity_poly.type
_entity_poly.pdbx_seq_one_letter_code
_entity_poly.pdbx_strand_id
1 'polypeptide(L)'
;MTLFLATLITGILLLAFGTHFLWHGMRSAKIVQAFPRSQTAAYILLGSAAVWFLFKVTQLGPADFGQYKNLLFILFSVVAVGSFIFVPDFLAVRGLAALILLIAGVLLDVSYMQYGSALFLKASVYISIVIALILGANPYKLRDFFEWLYKKEVRP
;
A
#
# COMPACT_ATOMS: atom_id res chain seq x y z
N MET A 1 18.32 -3.12 5.27
CA MET A 1 17.54 -3.63 6.43
C MET A 1 17.90 -5.10 6.63
N THR A 2 17.94 -5.58 7.88
CA THR A 2 18.11 -7.01 8.17
C THR A 2 16.77 -7.73 8.15
N LEU A 3 16.78 -9.05 7.92
CA LEU A 3 15.56 -9.88 7.93
C LEU A 3 14.81 -9.74 9.27
N PHE A 4 15.54 -9.76 10.39
CA PHE A 4 14.98 -9.58 11.73
C PHE A 4 14.19 -8.28 11.87
N LEU A 5 14.77 -7.15 11.43
CA LEU A 5 14.08 -5.86 11.47
C LEU A 5 12.86 -5.83 10.54
N ALA A 6 12.95 -6.43 9.36
CA ALA A 6 11.82 -6.53 8.44
C ALA A 6 10.64 -7.32 9.06
N THR A 7 10.92 -8.47 9.66
CA THR A 7 9.91 -9.29 10.37
C THR A 7 9.36 -8.59 11.60
N LEU A 8 10.21 -7.90 12.36
CA LEU A 8 9.81 -7.21 13.59
C LEU A 8 8.90 -6.02 13.26
N ILE A 9 9.29 -5.17 12.31
CA ILE A 9 8.50 -4.00 11.90
C ILE A 9 7.15 -4.43 11.33
N THR A 10 7.14 -5.44 10.46
CA THR A 10 5.87 -5.97 9.92
C THR A 10 4.97 -6.55 11.00
N GLY A 11 5.54 -7.31 11.95
CA GLY A 11 4.81 -7.82 13.11
C GLY A 11 4.23 -6.72 13.99
N ILE A 12 5.02 -5.71 14.34
CA ILE A 12 4.59 -4.56 15.14
C ILE A 12 3.48 -3.79 14.43
N LEU A 13 3.61 -3.55 13.12
CA LEU A 13 2.58 -2.86 12.34
C LEU A 13 1.27 -3.66 12.36
N LEU A 14 1.31 -4.96 12.09
CA LEU A 14 0.12 -5.82 12.12
C LEU A 14 -0.53 -5.84 13.52
N LEU A 15 0.27 -5.93 14.58
CA LEU A 15 -0.24 -5.87 15.96
C LEU A 15 -0.85 -4.51 16.28
N ALA A 16 -0.20 -3.41 15.89
CA ALA A 16 -0.71 -2.05 16.12
C ALA A 16 -2.02 -1.82 15.37
N PHE A 17 -2.11 -2.21 14.11
CA PHE A 17 -3.36 -2.13 13.34
C PHE A 17 -4.44 -3.04 13.93
N GLY A 18 -4.11 -4.30 14.25
CA GLY A 18 -5.06 -5.24 14.83
C GLY A 18 -5.61 -4.79 16.18
N THR A 19 -4.74 -4.32 17.08
CA THR A 19 -5.14 -3.81 18.40
C THR A 19 -5.96 -2.52 18.31
N HIS A 20 -5.63 -1.62 17.38
CA HIS A 20 -6.42 -0.40 17.16
C HIS A 20 -7.87 -0.71 16.75
N PHE A 21 -8.06 -1.67 15.82
CA PHE A 21 -9.40 -2.10 15.40
C PHE A 21 -10.16 -2.82 16.52
N LEU A 22 -9.49 -3.66 17.32
CA LEU A 22 -10.12 -4.35 18.45
C LEU A 22 -10.50 -3.41 19.60
N TRP A 23 -9.72 -2.36 19.85
CA TRP A 23 -9.92 -1.46 20.99
C TRP A 23 -10.96 -0.37 20.71
N HIS A 24 -10.92 0.25 19.53
CA HIS A 24 -11.76 1.42 19.26
C HIS A 24 -13.17 1.07 18.78
N GLY A 25 -13.41 -0.17 18.36
CA GLY A 25 -14.74 -0.66 18.01
C GLY A 25 -15.50 0.29 17.05
N MET A 26 -16.80 0.48 17.30
CA MET A 26 -17.64 1.43 16.55
C MET A 26 -17.22 2.91 16.67
N ARG A 27 -16.32 3.30 17.60
CA ARG A 27 -15.89 4.71 17.72
C ARG A 27 -15.00 5.14 16.56
N SER A 28 -14.29 4.21 15.91
CA SER A 28 -13.46 4.51 14.74
C SER A 28 -14.23 4.49 13.42
N ALA A 29 -15.49 4.04 13.42
CA ALA A 29 -16.30 3.82 12.22
C ALA A 29 -16.36 5.05 11.29
N LYS A 30 -16.63 6.24 11.84
CA LYS A 30 -16.73 7.47 11.04
C LYS A 30 -15.42 7.83 10.34
N ILE A 31 -14.29 7.61 11.00
CA ILE A 31 -12.96 7.92 10.46
C ILE A 31 -12.58 6.90 9.39
N VAL A 32 -12.77 5.61 9.68
CA VAL A 32 -12.43 4.50 8.79
C VAL A 32 -13.29 4.50 7.53
N GLN A 33 -14.59 4.79 7.64
CA GLN A 33 -15.49 4.89 6.48
C GLN A 33 -15.27 6.16 5.64
N ALA A 34 -14.74 7.23 6.24
CA ALA A 34 -14.37 8.45 5.51
C ALA A 34 -13.03 8.32 4.76
N PHE A 35 -12.15 7.41 5.21
CA PHE A 35 -10.81 7.24 4.64
C PHE A 35 -10.80 6.99 3.12
N PRO A 36 -11.62 6.10 2.54
CA PRO A 36 -11.60 5.84 1.10
C PRO A 36 -11.85 7.08 0.24
N ARG A 37 -12.57 8.10 0.76
CA ARG A 37 -12.89 9.33 0.03
C ARG A 37 -12.11 10.56 0.52
N SER A 38 -11.14 10.37 1.41
CA SER A 38 -10.38 11.48 1.98
C SER A 38 -9.35 12.04 1.00
N GLN A 39 -9.51 13.32 0.64
CA GLN A 39 -8.59 14.04 -0.26
C GLN A 39 -7.21 14.22 0.38
N THR A 40 -7.14 14.52 1.68
CA THR A 40 -5.87 14.65 2.40
C THR A 40 -5.10 13.32 2.43
N ALA A 41 -5.79 12.21 2.67
CA ALA A 41 -5.18 10.88 2.61
C ALA A 41 -4.68 10.55 1.19
N ALA A 42 -5.41 10.96 0.15
CA ALA A 42 -4.99 10.77 -1.23
C ALA A 42 -3.68 11.51 -1.54
N TYR A 43 -3.55 12.79 -1.19
CA TYR A 43 -2.32 13.55 -1.42
C TYR A 43 -1.12 12.95 -0.68
N ILE A 44 -1.32 12.54 0.58
CA ILE A 44 -0.24 11.96 1.37
C ILE A 44 0.17 10.60 0.82
N LEU A 45 -0.78 9.68 0.63
CA LEU A 45 -0.48 8.29 0.26
C LEU A 45 -0.05 8.17 -1.18
N LEU A 46 -0.81 8.73 -2.13
CA LEU A 46 -0.42 8.67 -3.53
C LEU A 46 0.79 9.55 -3.81
N GLY A 47 0.88 10.74 -3.19
CA GLY A 47 2.04 11.62 -3.36
C GLY A 47 3.32 10.96 -2.87
N SER A 48 3.33 10.36 -1.68
CA SER A 48 4.48 9.62 -1.18
C SER A 48 4.79 8.38 -2.03
N ALA A 49 3.78 7.62 -2.47
CA ALA A 49 3.97 6.50 -3.38
C ALA A 49 4.60 6.94 -4.71
N ALA A 50 4.11 8.02 -5.30
CA ALA A 50 4.59 8.55 -6.57
C ALA A 50 6.03 9.04 -6.44
N VAL A 51 6.36 9.81 -5.40
CA VAL A 51 7.73 10.29 -5.16
C VAL A 51 8.68 9.11 -4.97
N TRP A 52 8.32 8.12 -4.15
CA TRP A 52 9.16 6.95 -3.92
C TRP A 52 9.30 6.10 -5.19
N PHE A 53 8.23 5.88 -5.93
CA PHE A 53 8.27 5.15 -7.19
C PHE A 53 9.14 5.87 -8.23
N LEU A 54 8.98 7.18 -8.41
CA LEU A 54 9.82 7.97 -9.32
C LEU A 54 11.29 7.96 -8.90
N PHE A 55 11.59 8.02 -7.60
CA PHE A 55 12.93 7.83 -7.08
C PHE A 55 13.49 6.44 -7.42
N LYS A 56 12.69 5.37 -7.26
CA LYS A 56 13.08 4.03 -7.73
C LYS A 56 13.35 4.03 -9.23
N VAL A 57 12.53 4.71 -10.04
CA VAL A 57 12.75 4.84 -11.49
C VAL A 57 14.11 5.45 -11.78
N THR A 58 14.54 6.49 -11.04
CA THR A 58 15.86 7.09 -11.20
C THR A 58 17.03 6.23 -10.71
N GLN A 59 16.77 5.07 -10.11
CA GLN A 59 17.80 4.08 -9.71
C GLN A 59 17.87 2.87 -10.63
N LEU A 60 17.00 2.74 -11.64
CA LEU A 60 17.09 1.62 -12.57
C LEU A 60 18.47 1.57 -13.24
N GLY A 61 19.03 0.35 -13.24
CA GLY A 61 20.29 0.05 -13.90
C GLY A 61 20.14 -0.10 -15.41
N PRO A 62 21.26 -0.23 -16.13
CA PRO A 62 21.25 -0.42 -17.58
C PRO A 62 20.48 -1.67 -18.02
N ALA A 63 20.52 -2.73 -17.20
CA ALA A 63 19.92 -4.03 -17.48
C ALA A 63 18.39 -4.06 -17.38
N ASP A 64 17.79 -3.20 -16.57
CA ASP A 64 16.35 -3.22 -16.35
C ASP A 64 15.63 -2.41 -17.43
N PHE A 65 15.99 -1.13 -17.64
CA PHE A 65 15.40 -0.26 -18.67
C PHE A 65 16.30 0.94 -19.04
N GLY A 66 17.63 0.82 -18.93
CA GLY A 66 18.60 1.93 -18.90
C GLY A 66 18.35 3.12 -19.84
N GLN A 67 18.09 2.86 -21.12
CA GLN A 67 17.86 3.90 -22.12
C GLN A 67 16.47 4.58 -22.01
N TYR A 68 15.47 3.85 -21.51
CA TYR A 68 14.08 4.32 -21.41
C TYR A 68 13.75 4.91 -20.04
N LYS A 69 14.68 4.90 -19.09
CA LYS A 69 14.50 5.40 -17.73
C LYS A 69 13.94 6.83 -17.66
N ASN A 70 14.46 7.74 -18.49
CA ASN A 70 13.97 9.12 -18.54
C ASN A 70 12.56 9.21 -19.13
N LEU A 71 12.27 8.39 -20.16
CA LEU A 71 10.94 8.31 -20.75
C LEU A 71 9.92 7.77 -19.74
N LEU A 72 10.26 6.69 -19.03
CA LEU A 72 9.44 6.12 -17.97
C LEU A 72 9.20 7.14 -16.85
N PHE A 73 10.23 7.86 -16.42
CA PHE A 73 10.10 8.90 -15.40
C PHE A 73 9.08 9.97 -15.81
N ILE A 74 9.18 10.49 -17.04
CA ILE A 74 8.23 11.49 -17.56
C ILE A 74 6.82 10.90 -17.64
N LEU A 75 6.68 9.70 -18.22
CA LEU A 75 5.38 9.04 -18.37
C LEU A 75 4.70 8.84 -17.01
N PHE A 76 5.40 8.27 -16.02
CA PHE A 76 4.84 8.02 -14.70
C PHE A 76 4.59 9.31 -13.92
N SER A 77 5.39 10.36 -14.13
CA SER A 77 5.14 11.66 -13.52
C SER A 77 3.85 12.29 -14.06
N VAL A 78 3.63 12.24 -15.38
CA VAL A 78 2.38 12.69 -16.02
C VAL A 78 1.19 11.87 -15.54
N VAL A 79 1.33 10.54 -15.44
CA VAL A 79 0.26 9.67 -14.93
C VAL A 79 -0.05 9.96 -13.45
N ALA A 80 0.97 10.20 -12.62
CA ALA A 80 0.78 10.54 -11.22
C ALA A 80 0.01 11.87 -11.07
N VAL A 81 0.42 12.92 -11.77
CA VAL A 81 -0.29 14.21 -11.77
C VAL A 81 -1.69 14.08 -12.35
N GLY A 82 -1.83 13.38 -13.48
CA GLY A 82 -3.12 13.11 -14.12
C GLY A 82 -4.08 12.34 -13.22
N SER A 83 -3.58 11.45 -12.36
CA SER A 83 -4.41 10.70 -11.41
C SER A 83 -5.10 11.62 -10.39
N PHE A 84 -4.44 12.70 -9.95
CA PHE A 84 -5.05 13.69 -9.05
C PHE A 84 -6.16 14.50 -9.71
N ILE A 85 -6.06 14.74 -11.03
CA ILE A 85 -7.00 15.59 -11.77
C ILE A 85 -8.18 14.77 -12.28
N PHE A 86 -7.91 13.64 -12.94
CA PHE A 86 -8.93 12.87 -13.66
C PHE A 86 -9.61 11.80 -12.81
N VAL A 87 -8.97 11.33 -11.74
CA VAL A 87 -9.53 10.25 -10.91
C VAL A 87 -9.41 10.55 -9.41
N PRO A 88 -10.01 11.67 -8.92
CA PRO A 88 -9.95 12.04 -7.52
C PRO A 88 -10.71 11.06 -6.61
N ASP A 89 -11.65 10.29 -7.17
CA ASP A 89 -12.43 9.31 -6.42
C ASP A 89 -11.59 8.08 -6.03
N PHE A 90 -11.60 7.78 -4.73
CA PHE A 90 -10.88 6.67 -4.11
C PHE A 90 -9.35 6.67 -4.31
N LEU A 91 -8.79 7.84 -4.59
CA LEU A 91 -7.36 7.99 -4.85
C LEU A 91 -6.50 7.61 -3.63
N ALA A 92 -7.01 7.81 -2.41
CA ALA A 92 -6.39 7.36 -1.17
C ALA A 92 -6.19 5.83 -1.12
N VAL A 93 -7.18 5.06 -1.58
CA VAL A 93 -7.11 3.60 -1.60
C VAL A 93 -6.08 3.11 -2.62
N ARG A 94 -6.03 3.76 -3.78
CA ARG A 94 -5.03 3.45 -4.83
C ARG A 94 -3.62 3.81 -4.37
N GLY A 95 -3.45 4.97 -3.74
CA GLY A 95 -2.20 5.38 -3.13
C GLY A 95 -1.73 4.41 -2.05
N LEU A 96 -2.64 3.94 -1.20
CA LEU A 96 -2.36 2.91 -0.20
C LEU A 96 -1.89 1.60 -0.87
N ALA A 97 -2.60 1.13 -1.90
CA ALA A 97 -2.21 -0.05 -2.65
C ALA A 97 -0.81 0.09 -3.27
N ALA A 98 -0.52 1.25 -3.88
CA ALA A 98 0.81 1.53 -4.45
C ALA A 98 1.92 1.50 -3.39
N LEU A 99 1.69 2.10 -2.20
CA LEU A 99 2.65 2.03 -1.09
C LEU A 99 2.86 0.60 -0.60
N ILE A 100 1.79 -0.20 -0.48
CA ILE A 100 1.91 -1.61 -0.07
C ILE A 100 2.78 -2.38 -1.06
N LEU A 101 2.63 -2.15 -2.37
CA LEU A 101 3.45 -2.81 -3.40
C LEU A 101 4.92 -2.38 -3.33
N LEU A 102 5.20 -1.08 -3.08
CA LEU A 102 6.57 -0.59 -2.90
C LEU A 102 7.24 -1.20 -1.66
N ILE A 103 6.54 -1.23 -0.54
CA ILE A 103 7.02 -1.84 0.71
C ILE A 103 7.23 -3.35 0.52
N ALA A 104 6.30 -4.02 -0.16
CA ALA A 104 6.42 -5.44 -0.48
C ALA A 104 7.69 -5.75 -1.26
N GLY A 105 8.06 -4.91 -2.25
CA GLY A 105 9.32 -5.02 -2.98
C GLY A 105 10.53 -4.99 -2.04
N VAL A 106 10.59 -4.02 -1.12
CA VAL A 106 11.70 -3.93 -0.14
C VAL A 106 11.75 -5.14 0.79
N LEU A 107 10.60 -5.64 1.25
CA LEU A 107 10.53 -6.81 2.13
C LEU A 107 10.96 -8.10 1.41
N LEU A 108 10.60 -8.25 0.14
CA LEU A 108 11.00 -9.38 -0.69
C LEU A 108 12.50 -9.33 -1.02
N ASP A 109 13.05 -8.16 -1.31
CA ASP A 109 14.49 -7.96 -1.55
C ASP A 109 15.32 -8.37 -0.33
N VAL A 110 14.92 -7.97 0.88
CA VAL A 110 15.61 -8.34 2.14
C VAL A 110 15.49 -9.85 2.41
N SER A 111 14.41 -10.46 1.96
CA SER A 111 14.16 -11.90 2.12
C SER A 111 14.73 -12.73 0.96
N TYR A 112 15.39 -12.10 -0.02
CA TYR A 112 15.95 -12.78 -1.18
C TYR A 112 17.03 -13.78 -0.74
N MET A 113 16.98 -14.99 -1.30
CA MET A 113 17.87 -16.13 -0.95
C MET A 113 17.86 -16.57 0.53
N GLN A 114 16.92 -16.08 1.35
CA GLN A 114 16.70 -16.54 2.72
C GLN A 114 15.69 -17.70 2.74
N TYR A 115 16.03 -18.80 3.42
CA TYR A 115 15.21 -20.00 3.56
C TYR A 115 14.78 -20.22 5.03
N GLY A 116 13.79 -21.08 5.28
CA GLY A 116 13.27 -21.36 6.62
C GLY A 116 12.20 -20.36 7.06
N SER A 117 12.38 -19.71 8.22
CA SER A 117 11.39 -18.79 8.82
C SER A 117 11.04 -17.59 7.94
N ALA A 118 11.92 -17.21 7.01
CA ALA A 118 11.65 -16.15 6.02
C ALA A 118 10.49 -16.48 5.06
N LEU A 119 10.15 -17.76 4.88
CA LEU A 119 9.03 -18.18 4.03
C LEU A 119 7.69 -17.65 4.53
N PHE A 120 7.52 -17.56 5.86
CA PHE A 120 6.29 -17.03 6.45
C PHE A 120 6.11 -15.54 6.13
N LEU A 121 7.19 -14.75 6.21
CA LEU A 121 7.19 -13.35 5.80
C LEU A 121 6.86 -13.24 4.31
N LYS A 122 7.52 -14.00 3.44
CA LYS A 122 7.26 -14.00 1.99
C LYS A 122 5.80 -14.31 1.68
N ALA A 123 5.24 -15.36 2.29
CA ALA A 123 3.84 -15.75 2.09
C ALA A 123 2.87 -14.62 2.48
N SER A 124 3.08 -14.00 3.66
CA SER A 124 2.27 -12.85 4.11
C SER A 124 2.38 -11.65 3.16
N VAL A 125 3.59 -11.36 2.67
CA VAL A 125 3.84 -10.28 1.71
C VAL A 125 3.14 -10.56 0.38
N TYR A 126 3.19 -11.79 -0.15
CA TYR A 126 2.47 -12.14 -1.37
C TYR A 126 0.95 -12.04 -1.22
N ILE A 127 0.38 -12.42 -0.07
CA ILE A 127 -1.04 -12.19 0.22
C ILE A 127 -1.35 -10.69 0.19
N SER A 128 -0.48 -9.87 0.80
CA SER A 128 -0.63 -8.40 0.81
C SER A 128 -0.55 -7.81 -0.59
N ILE A 129 0.32 -8.33 -1.47
CA ILE A 129 0.41 -7.94 -2.88
C ILE A 129 -0.92 -8.22 -3.60
N VAL A 130 -1.49 -9.42 -3.43
CA VAL A 130 -2.77 -9.78 -4.06
C VAL A 130 -3.88 -8.84 -3.60
N ILE A 131 -3.97 -8.57 -2.29
CA ILE A 131 -4.94 -7.63 -1.73
C ILE A 131 -4.74 -6.22 -2.31
N ALA A 132 -3.51 -5.74 -2.37
CA ALA A 132 -3.19 -4.43 -2.93
C ALA A 132 -3.59 -4.32 -4.40
N LEU A 133 -3.34 -5.36 -5.22
CA LEU A 133 -3.76 -5.38 -6.62
C LEU A 133 -5.28 -5.33 -6.76
N ILE A 134 -6.02 -6.11 -5.95
CA ILE A 134 -7.48 -6.11 -5.95
C ILE A 134 -8.03 -4.74 -5.56
N LEU A 135 -7.47 -4.12 -4.51
CA LEU A 135 -7.89 -2.81 -4.03
C LEU A 135 -7.49 -1.67 -4.98
N GLY A 136 -6.35 -1.78 -5.65
CA GLY A 136 -5.93 -0.83 -6.68
C GLY A 136 -6.85 -0.84 -7.90
N ALA A 137 -7.22 -2.04 -8.36
CA ALA A 137 -8.14 -2.21 -9.49
C ALA A 137 -9.59 -1.84 -9.12
N ASN A 138 -10.06 -2.29 -7.95
CA ASN A 138 -11.44 -2.11 -7.50
C ASN A 138 -11.47 -1.43 -6.11
N PRO A 139 -11.24 -0.11 -6.03
CA PRO A 139 -11.06 0.57 -4.76
C PRO A 139 -12.36 0.67 -3.93
N TYR A 140 -13.53 0.58 -4.57
CA TYR A 140 -14.83 0.56 -3.90
C TYR A 140 -14.98 -0.66 -2.96
N LYS A 141 -14.25 -1.76 -3.19
CA LYS A 141 -14.28 -2.93 -2.31
C LYS A 141 -13.84 -2.62 -0.88
N LEU A 142 -12.93 -1.66 -0.68
CA LEU A 142 -12.53 -1.24 0.66
C LEU A 142 -13.66 -0.50 1.39
N ARG A 143 -14.39 0.36 0.67
CA ARG A 143 -15.59 1.02 1.20
C ARG A 143 -16.63 -0.02 1.61
N ASP A 144 -16.97 -0.93 0.70
CA ASP A 144 -18.00 -1.95 0.95
C ASP A 144 -17.61 -2.88 2.11
N PHE A 145 -16.30 -3.16 2.26
CA PHE A 145 -15.78 -3.88 3.42
C PHE A 145 -16.00 -3.12 4.73
N PHE A 146 -15.71 -1.82 4.78
CA PHE A 146 -15.96 -1.01 5.98
C PHE A 146 -17.46 -0.83 6.26
N GLU A 147 -18.30 -0.72 5.24
CA GLU A 147 -19.75 -0.70 5.41
C GLU A 147 -20.25 -2.04 5.99
N TRP A 148 -19.75 -3.18 5.51
CA TRP A 148 -20.07 -4.50 6.07
C TRP A 148 -19.54 -4.68 7.50
N LEU A 149 -18.34 -4.19 7.79
CA LEU A 149 -17.68 -4.33 9.09
C LEU A 149 -18.51 -3.65 10.17
N TYR A 150 -18.90 -2.39 9.96
CA TYR A 150 -19.65 -1.59 10.92
C TYR A 150 -21.18 -1.72 10.81
N LYS A 151 -21.70 -2.65 9.99
CA LYS A 151 -23.16 -2.85 9.82
C LYS A 151 -23.86 -3.39 11.07
N LYS A 152 -23.15 -4.06 11.97
CA LYS A 152 -23.70 -4.67 13.21
C LYS A 152 -22.84 -4.27 14.40
N GLU A 153 -23.48 -3.89 15.51
CA GLU A 153 -22.79 -3.48 16.75
C GLU A 153 -21.94 -4.60 17.39
N VAL A 154 -22.19 -5.87 17.04
CA VAL A 154 -21.45 -7.04 17.53
C VAL A 154 -20.11 -7.24 16.81
N ARG A 155 -19.90 -6.55 15.69
CA ARG A 155 -18.61 -6.55 14.98
C ARG A 155 -17.80 -5.35 15.48
N PRO A 156 -16.48 -5.51 15.70
CA PRO A 156 -15.62 -4.43 16.17
C PRO A 156 -15.70 -3.23 15.22
#